data_AF-A0A329HXI3-F1
#
_entry.id   AF-A0A329HXI3-F1
#
_cell.length_a   1.000
_cell.length_b   1.000
_cell.length_c   1.000
_cell.angle_alpha   90.00
_cell.angle_beta   90.00
_cell.angle_gamma   90.00
#
_symmetry.space_group_name_H-M   'P 1'
#
loop_
_entity.id
_entity.type
_entity.pdbx_description
1 polymer ?
#
loop_
_entity_poly.entity_id
_entity_poly.type
_entity_poly.pdbx_seq_one_letter_code
_entity_poly.pdbx_strand_id
1 'polypeptide(L)'
;MPLASESMHRNLAPPGRLDFSIENAYLIGVLSKTEMHDFKYLVKIRNQFAHNAMLSISFDDARIASFVGNLEFPKKVEHPYEGDNRTIFALSATMLYFALINRINDLERISVAEEIVMLAEMVS
;
A
#
# COMPACT_ATOMS: atom_id res chain seq x y z
N MET A 1 1.61 0.35 17.91
CA MET A 1 1.49 1.14 16.67
C MET A 1 2.50 2.27 16.74
N PRO A 2 3.43 2.42 15.78
CA PRO A 2 4.32 3.58 15.75
C PRO A 2 3.48 4.85 15.57
N LEU A 3 3.84 5.92 16.30
CA LEU A 3 3.20 7.23 16.19
C LEU A 3 3.57 7.84 14.83
N ALA A 4 2.58 8.00 13.94
CA ALA A 4 2.80 8.66 12.67
C ALA A 4 3.20 10.13 12.90
N SER A 5 4.26 10.60 12.24
CA SER A 5 4.70 11.99 12.36
C SER A 5 3.75 12.95 11.61
N GLU A 6 3.74 14.24 11.96
CA GLU A 6 2.96 15.27 11.24
C GLU A 6 3.25 15.31 9.72
N SER A 7 4.46 14.92 9.29
CA SER A 7 4.79 14.79 7.86
C SER A 7 4.09 13.59 7.21
N MET A 8 3.93 12.47 7.92
CA MET A 8 3.16 11.32 7.43
C MET A 8 1.66 11.64 7.33
N HIS A 9 1.12 12.47 8.24
CA HIS A 9 -0.26 12.96 8.16
C HIS A 9 -0.49 13.87 6.93
N ARG A 10 0.53 14.62 6.49
CA ARG A 10 0.46 15.42 5.26
C ARG A 10 0.43 14.60 3.97
N ASN A 11 0.85 13.34 3.98
CA ASN A 11 0.64 12.43 2.85
C ASN A 11 -0.79 11.87 2.82
N LEU A 12 -1.54 12.00 3.92
CA LEU A 12 -2.95 11.62 4.01
C LEU A 12 -3.91 12.72 3.53
N ALA A 13 -3.43 13.96 3.27
CA ALA A 13 -4.24 15.05 2.70
C ALA A 13 -3.40 16.10 1.92
N PRO A 14 -3.82 16.56 0.71
CA PRO A 14 -5.06 16.29 -0.02
C PRO A 14 -4.97 15.06 -0.95
N PRO A 15 -6.10 14.60 -1.54
CA PRO A 15 -6.20 13.39 -2.37
C PRO A 15 -5.16 13.24 -3.48
N GLY A 16 -4.71 14.37 -4.06
CA GLY A 16 -3.71 14.35 -5.13
C GLY A 16 -2.31 13.95 -4.67
N ARG A 17 -1.91 14.29 -3.44
CA ARG A 17 -0.54 14.05 -2.98
C ARG A 17 -0.22 12.57 -2.83
N LEU A 18 -1.19 11.78 -2.38
CA LEU A 18 -1.00 10.34 -2.23
C LEU A 18 -0.86 9.64 -3.58
N ASP A 19 -1.63 10.05 -4.59
CA ASP A 19 -1.52 9.46 -5.94
C ASP A 19 -0.14 9.77 -6.55
N PHE A 20 0.33 11.01 -6.44
CA PHE A 20 1.70 11.38 -6.86
C PHE A 20 2.78 10.62 -6.08
N SER A 21 2.62 10.41 -4.78
CA SER A 21 3.56 9.61 -4.00
C SER A 21 3.61 8.16 -4.46
N ILE A 22 2.46 7.56 -4.81
CA ILE A 22 2.38 6.21 -5.35
C ILE A 22 3.08 6.12 -6.72
N GLU A 23 2.84 7.10 -7.60
CA GLU A 23 3.48 7.17 -8.91
C GLU A 23 5.00 7.35 -8.80
N ASN A 24 5.46 8.27 -7.94
CA ASN A 24 6.88 8.47 -7.71
C ASN A 24 7.53 7.21 -7.15
N ALA A 25 6.89 6.53 -6.19
CA ALA A 25 7.40 5.30 -5.62
C ALA A 25 7.51 4.18 -6.68
N TYR A 26 6.59 4.11 -7.63
CA TYR A 26 6.71 3.21 -8.78
C TYR A 26 7.88 3.61 -9.70
N LEU A 27 8.00 4.90 -10.03
CA LEU A 27 9.05 5.40 -10.93
C LEU A 27 10.47 5.12 -10.41
N ILE A 28 10.69 5.22 -9.09
CA ILE A 28 12.00 4.94 -8.48
C ILE A 28 12.20 3.45 -8.14
N GLY A 29 11.28 2.56 -8.55
CA GLY A 29 11.38 1.12 -8.31
C GLY A 29 11.05 0.66 -6.89
N VAL A 30 10.52 1.56 -6.03
CA VAL A 30 10.05 1.19 -4.69
C VAL A 30 8.77 0.37 -4.75
N LEU A 31 7.89 0.57 -5.75
CA LEU A 31 6.70 -0.27 -5.96
C LEU A 31 6.83 -1.08 -7.23
N SER A 32 6.36 -2.33 -7.19
CA SER A 32 6.07 -3.11 -8.40
C SER A 32 4.80 -2.61 -9.09
N LYS A 33 4.60 -3.02 -10.34
CA LYS A 33 3.39 -2.67 -11.10
C LYS A 33 2.10 -3.12 -10.41
N THR A 34 2.06 -4.35 -9.88
CA THR A 34 0.89 -4.85 -9.14
C THR A 34 0.67 -4.06 -7.85
N GLU A 35 1.73 -3.74 -7.10
CA GLU A 35 1.60 -2.96 -5.86
C GLU A 35 1.04 -1.57 -6.15
N MET A 36 1.57 -0.88 -7.16
CA MET A 36 1.05 0.43 -7.58
C MET A 36 -0.43 0.34 -7.98
N HIS A 37 -0.79 -0.66 -8.79
CA HIS A 37 -2.16 -0.88 -9.25
C HIS A 37 -3.13 -1.08 -8.06
N ASP A 38 -2.83 -2.00 -7.15
CA ASP A 38 -3.68 -2.28 -6.00
C ASP A 38 -3.74 -1.10 -5.03
N PHE A 39 -2.60 -0.41 -4.79
CA PHE A 39 -2.58 0.78 -3.95
C PHE A 39 -3.52 1.85 -4.51
N LYS A 40 -3.49 2.12 -5.82
CA LYS A 40 -4.41 3.08 -6.45
C LYS A 40 -5.87 2.67 -6.28
N TYR A 41 -6.22 1.39 -6.37
CA TYR A 41 -7.59 0.94 -6.11
C TYR A 41 -8.00 1.07 -4.65
N LEU A 42 -7.13 0.74 -3.70
CA LEU A 42 -7.38 0.94 -2.26
C LEU A 42 -7.62 2.43 -1.95
N VAL A 43 -6.87 3.34 -2.57
CA VAL A 43 -7.09 4.79 -2.45
C VAL A 43 -8.43 5.21 -3.05
N LYS A 44 -8.82 4.67 -4.22
CA LYS A 44 -10.14 4.94 -4.81
C LYS A 44 -11.28 4.50 -3.87
N ILE A 45 -11.18 3.30 -3.29
CA ILE A 45 -12.16 2.78 -2.33
C ILE A 45 -12.23 3.69 -1.10
N ARG A 46 -11.08 4.01 -0.48
CA ARG A 46 -11.01 4.95 0.65
C ARG A 46 -11.66 6.29 0.32
N ASN A 47 -11.38 6.83 -0.86
CA ASN A 47 -11.92 8.13 -1.29
C ASN A 47 -13.44 8.06 -1.52
N GLN A 48 -14.00 6.92 -1.95
CA GLN A 48 -15.47 6.77 -2.00
C GLN A 48 -16.07 6.91 -0.59
N PHE A 49 -15.52 6.22 0.41
CA PHE A 49 -15.99 6.32 1.80
C PHE A 49 -15.81 7.74 2.37
N ALA A 50 -14.67 8.38 2.11
CA ALA A 50 -14.40 9.72 2.61
C ALA A 50 -15.34 10.79 2.02
N HIS A 51 -15.58 10.76 0.71
CA HIS A 51 -16.40 11.78 0.04
C HIS A 51 -17.90 11.56 0.21
N ASN A 52 -18.33 10.33 0.47
CA ASN A 52 -19.74 9.98 0.62
C ASN A 52 -20.10 9.57 2.04
N ALA A 53 -19.32 10.00 3.05
CA ALA A 53 -19.49 9.56 4.44
C ALA A 53 -20.92 9.77 5.00
N MET A 54 -21.67 10.74 4.47
CA MET A 54 -23.06 11.02 4.86
C MET A 54 -24.11 10.18 4.11
N LEU A 55 -23.74 9.41 3.09
CA LEU A 55 -24.67 8.70 2.19
C LEU A 55 -24.88 7.22 2.56
N SER A 56 -24.51 6.78 3.77
CA SER A 56 -24.64 5.38 4.23
C SER A 56 -24.05 4.35 3.25
N ILE A 57 -22.89 4.66 2.66
CA ILE A 57 -22.26 3.76 1.69
C ILE A 57 -21.71 2.50 2.37
N SER A 58 -21.67 1.41 1.63
CA SER A 58 -21.21 0.09 2.07
C SER A 58 -20.27 -0.55 1.06
N PHE A 59 -19.65 -1.68 1.43
CA PHE A 59 -18.83 -2.46 0.51
C PHE A 59 -19.65 -3.18 -0.59
N ASP A 60 -20.98 -3.22 -0.45
CA ASP A 60 -21.87 -3.86 -1.43
C ASP A 60 -22.33 -2.88 -2.52
N ASP A 61 -21.99 -1.59 -2.39
CA ASP A 61 -22.25 -0.62 -3.44
C ASP A 61 -21.54 -1.02 -4.74
N ALA A 62 -22.28 -1.01 -5.85
CA ALA A 62 -21.80 -1.49 -7.15
C ALA A 62 -20.45 -0.87 -7.57
N ARG A 63 -20.23 0.40 -7.24
CA ARG A 63 -18.98 1.10 -7.53
C ARG A 63 -17.81 0.59 -6.67
N ILE A 64 -18.04 0.36 -5.38
CA ILE A 64 -17.00 -0.18 -4.47
C ILE A 64 -16.72 -1.64 -4.83
N ALA A 65 -17.76 -2.44 -5.04
CA ALA A 65 -17.64 -3.83 -5.50
C ALA A 65 -16.81 -3.92 -6.80
N SER A 66 -17.06 -3.03 -7.76
CA SER A 66 -16.26 -2.95 -8.99
C SER A 66 -14.78 -2.65 -8.70
N PHE A 67 -14.48 -1.71 -7.80
CA PHE A 67 -13.08 -1.44 -7.41
C PHE A 67 -12.42 -2.62 -6.70
N VAL A 68 -13.14 -3.30 -5.81
CA VAL A 68 -12.66 -4.49 -5.11
C VAL A 68 -12.36 -5.62 -6.10
N GLY A 69 -13.24 -5.87 -7.07
CA GLY A 69 -13.04 -6.89 -8.11
C GLY A 69 -11.83 -6.63 -9.04
N ASN A 70 -11.28 -5.41 -9.05
CA ASN A 70 -10.08 -5.07 -9.82
C ASN A 70 -8.76 -5.27 -9.05
N LEU A 71 -8.80 -5.59 -7.76
CA LEU A 71 -7.60 -5.88 -6.96
C LEU A 71 -6.93 -7.17 -7.47
N GLU A 72 -5.60 -7.15 -7.56
CA GLU A 72 -4.78 -8.25 -8.07
C GLU A 72 -4.21 -9.12 -6.95
N PHE A 73 -3.86 -8.57 -5.79
CA PHE A 73 -3.24 -9.33 -4.69
C PHE A 73 -4.07 -10.53 -4.23
N PRO A 74 -5.39 -10.41 -3.95
CA PRO A 74 -6.21 -11.54 -3.53
C PRO A 74 -6.29 -12.65 -4.57
N LYS A 75 -6.11 -12.32 -5.86
CA LYS A 75 -6.15 -13.28 -6.97
C LYS A 75 -4.87 -14.10 -7.09
N LYS A 76 -3.80 -13.72 -6.41
CA LYS A 76 -2.51 -14.44 -6.39
C LYS A 76 -2.45 -15.51 -5.31
N VAL A 77 -3.45 -15.61 -4.44
CA VAL A 77 -3.55 -16.66 -3.42
C VAL A 77 -4.08 -17.94 -4.10
N GLU A 78 -3.44 -19.10 -3.84
CA GLU A 78 -3.74 -20.40 -4.50
C GLU A 78 -5.20 -20.86 -4.39
N HIS A 79 -5.95 -20.29 -3.45
CA HIS A 79 -7.39 -20.43 -3.37
C HIS A 79 -8.00 -19.03 -3.53
N PRO A 80 -8.74 -18.76 -4.63
CA PRO A 80 -9.42 -17.49 -4.78
C PRO A 80 -10.32 -17.31 -3.56
N TYR A 81 -10.01 -16.27 -2.80
CA TYR A 81 -10.70 -16.01 -1.54
C TYR A 81 -12.15 -15.61 -1.83
N GLU A 82 -13.11 -16.49 -1.52
CA GLU A 82 -14.55 -16.26 -1.69
C GLU A 82 -15.16 -15.48 -0.51
N GLY A 83 -14.49 -14.41 -0.07
CA GLY A 83 -15.04 -13.53 0.95
C GLY A 83 -15.87 -12.39 0.39
N ASP A 84 -16.57 -11.70 1.29
CA ASP A 84 -17.27 -10.47 0.95
C ASP A 84 -16.29 -9.36 0.50
N ASN A 85 -16.84 -8.30 -0.13
CA ASN A 85 -16.04 -7.20 -0.66
C ASN A 85 -15.19 -6.50 0.41
N ARG A 86 -15.69 -6.47 1.65
CA ARG A 86 -14.97 -5.88 2.79
C ARG A 86 -13.74 -6.68 3.14
N THR A 87 -13.85 -8.00 3.10
CA THR A 87 -12.76 -8.90 3.47
C THR A 87 -11.72 -8.97 2.36
N ILE A 88 -12.12 -8.94 1.09
CA ILE A 88 -11.19 -8.80 -0.05
C ILE A 88 -10.43 -7.47 0.07
N PHE A 89 -11.11 -6.36 0.37
CA PHE A 89 -10.45 -5.07 0.61
C PHE A 89 -9.41 -5.16 1.74
N ALA A 90 -9.82 -5.72 2.89
CA ALA A 90 -8.94 -5.86 4.04
C ALA A 90 -7.71 -6.73 3.73
N LEU A 91 -7.93 -7.86 3.05
CA LEU A 91 -6.86 -8.77 2.62
C LEU A 91 -5.87 -8.05 1.70
N SER A 92 -6.35 -7.35 0.66
CA SER A 92 -5.48 -6.57 -0.24
C SER A 92 -4.66 -5.52 0.49
N ALA A 93 -5.29 -4.77 1.42
CA ALA A 93 -4.60 -3.77 2.21
C ALA A 93 -3.51 -4.40 3.10
N THR A 94 -3.81 -5.54 3.73
CA THR A 94 -2.87 -6.29 4.56
C THR A 94 -1.71 -6.86 3.73
N MET A 95 -1.98 -7.45 2.56
CA MET A 95 -0.95 -7.98 1.66
C MET A 95 -0.03 -6.88 1.16
N LEU A 96 -0.58 -5.74 0.75
CA LEU A 96 0.22 -4.58 0.35
C LEU A 96 1.07 -4.08 1.52
N TYR A 97 0.50 -3.96 2.72
CA TYR A 97 1.25 -3.57 3.91
C TYR A 97 2.42 -4.52 4.20
N PHE A 98 2.20 -5.84 4.12
CA PHE A 98 3.26 -6.83 4.30
C PHE A 98 4.35 -6.75 3.21
N ALA A 99 3.97 -6.52 1.96
CA ALA A 99 4.93 -6.32 0.89
C ALA A 99 5.82 -5.09 1.15
N LEU A 100 5.23 -3.99 1.60
CA LEU A 100 5.96 -2.75 1.90
C LEU A 100 6.87 -2.87 3.12
N ILE A 101 6.39 -3.48 4.22
CA ILE A 101 7.19 -3.60 5.45
C ILE A 101 8.37 -4.54 5.26
N ASN A 102 8.19 -5.64 4.52
CA ASN A 102 9.30 -6.54 4.20
C ASN A 102 10.37 -5.81 3.39
N ARG A 103 9.97 -4.97 2.43
CA ARG A 103 10.91 -4.16 1.64
C ARG A 103 11.66 -3.14 2.50
N ILE A 104 11.01 -2.50 3.47
CA ILE A 104 11.69 -1.59 4.41
C ILE A 104 12.75 -2.35 5.21
N ASN A 105 12.39 -3.51 5.76
CA ASN A 105 13.33 -4.33 6.52
C ASN A 105 14.52 -4.79 5.66
N ASP A 106 14.31 -5.11 4.39
CA ASP A 106 15.37 -5.48 3.46
C ASP A 106 16.32 -4.30 3.17
N LEU A 107 15.78 -3.10 2.99
CA LEU A 107 16.58 -1.88 2.79
C LEU A 107 17.42 -1.52 4.03
N GLU A 108 16.83 -1.63 5.23
CA GLU A 108 17.57 -1.41 6.48
C GLU A 108 18.71 -2.42 6.66
N ARG A 109 18.48 -3.69 6.31
CA ARG A 109 19.52 -4.73 6.34
C ARG A 109 20.67 -4.44 5.38
N ILE A 110 20.38 -3.97 4.17
CA ILE A 110 21.40 -3.60 3.18
C ILE A 110 22.22 -2.41 3.71
N SER A 111 21.57 -1.37 4.23
CA SER A 111 22.26 -0.19 4.78
C SER A 111 23.25 -0.56 5.89
N VAL A 112 22.85 -1.43 6.83
CA VAL A 112 23.74 -1.87 7.91
C VAL A 112 24.90 -2.70 7.38
N ALA A 113 24.67 -3.54 6.37
CA ALA A 113 25.73 -4.33 5.75
C ALA A 113 26.78 -3.45 5.05
N GLU A 114 26.35 -2.40 4.35
CA GLU A 114 27.24 -1.43 3.70
C GLU A 114 28.10 -0.66 4.72
N GLU A 115 27.53 -0.23 5.84
CA GLU A 115 28.28 0.42 6.93
C GLU A 115 29.36 -0.48 7.52
N ILE A 116 29.06 -1.76 7.73
CA ILE A 116 30.03 -2.74 8.24
C ILE A 116 31.18 -2.96 7.23
N VAL A 117 30.87 -3.05 5.94
CA VAL A 117 31.88 -3.22 4.89
C VAL A 117 32.79 -1.99 4.82
N MET A 118 32.22 -0.77 4.83
CA MET A 118 33.01 0.46 4.83
C MET A 118 33.91 0.56 6.07
N LEU A 119 33.40 0.21 7.25
CA LEU A 119 34.22 0.19 8.46
C LEU A 119 35.37 -0.81 8.34
N ALA A 120 35.12 -2.02 7.82
CA ALA A 120 36.16 -3.04 7.63
C ALA A 120 37.26 -2.58 6.65
N GLU A 121 36.89 -1.91 5.56
CA GLU A 121 37.85 -1.33 4.60
C GLU A 121 38.67 -0.18 5.20
N MET A 122 38.12 0.59 6.14
CA MET A 122 38.83 1.70 6.80
C MET A 122 39.86 1.25 7.85
N VAL A 123 39.74 0.02 8.39
CA VAL A 123 40.69 -0.55 9.37
C VAL A 123 41.68 -1.55 8.76
N SER A 124 41.60 -1.77 7.44
CA SER A 124 42.48 -2.65 6.66
C SER A 124 43.58 -1.87 5.95
#